data_AF-A0A965W6P5-F1
#
_entry.id   AF-A0A965W6P5-F1
#
_cell.length_a   1.000
_cell.length_b   1.000
_cell.length_c   1.000
_cell.angle_alpha   90.00
_cell.angle_beta   90.00
_cell.angle_gamma   90.00
#
_symmetry.space_group_name_H-M   'P 1'
#
loop_
_entity.id
_entity.type
_entity.pdbx_description
1 polymer ?
#
loop_
_entity_poly.entity_id
_entity_poly.type
_entity_poly.pdbx_seq_one_letter_code
_entity_poly.pdbx_strand_id
1 'polypeptide(L)'
;MQLYAGRSRDFVDEATRNAIARRLEAAFFDAYHYKPSLQEVTSWQNSLFRMAFALQQGGFDDHGVLLEYQLPLSSRRLDCMVTGRSESDAAYAVIVELKQWSDVEPSNADDCVTTWVGGRKRDVLHPSRQVGQYEEYLRDMHSAFSEGEVGLRSCAFLHNLNHRPDNEIFAPRHEMLVGRYPVFTGDRQAQLQAFLSRHLGRGKGEQVLETVLRSRHAPSRKLLEHTAQVVKDQKAYVLLDNQYVVFNKVLAEVRAAAAASRKRKTVVLVHGGPGTGNPSLRCICWGGSLAKAST
;
A
#
# COMPACT_ATOMS: atom_id res chain seq x y z
N MET A 1 0.88 -7.27 -7.43
CA MET A 1 0.46 -6.79 -8.77
C MET A 1 0.55 -5.28 -8.74
N GLN A 2 1.00 -4.68 -9.83
CA GLN A 2 1.25 -3.25 -9.98
C GLN A 2 0.85 -2.84 -11.40
N LEU A 3 0.42 -1.61 -11.59
CA LEU A 3 0.12 -1.09 -12.92
C LEU A 3 1.34 -0.44 -13.59
N TYR A 4 2.32 -0.01 -12.79
CA TYR A 4 3.60 0.52 -13.28
C TYR A 4 4.75 0.17 -12.33
N ALA A 5 5.89 -0.15 -12.92
CA ALA A 5 7.18 -0.20 -12.25
C ALA A 5 8.26 0.28 -13.25
N GLY A 6 9.13 1.18 -12.82
CA GLY A 6 10.17 1.72 -13.70
C GLY A 6 11.03 2.78 -13.02
N ARG A 7 11.92 3.42 -13.79
CA ARG A 7 12.77 4.49 -13.29
C ARG A 7 11.97 5.78 -13.14
N SER A 8 12.41 6.64 -12.21
CA SER A 8 11.75 7.91 -11.93
C SER A 8 11.79 8.87 -13.12
N ARG A 9 12.88 8.89 -13.90
CA ARG A 9 12.96 9.68 -15.15
C ARG A 9 11.91 9.26 -16.16
N ASP A 10 11.77 7.96 -16.40
CA ASP A 10 10.78 7.44 -17.35
C ASP A 10 9.35 7.79 -16.86
N PHE A 11 9.10 7.68 -15.55
CA PHE A 11 7.84 8.09 -14.94
C PHE A 11 7.57 9.60 -15.12
N VAL A 12 8.56 10.45 -14.86
CA VAL A 12 8.44 11.91 -14.99
C VAL A 12 8.18 12.31 -16.45
N ASP A 13 8.90 11.71 -17.39
CA ASP A 13 8.72 11.97 -18.83
C ASP A 13 7.32 11.52 -19.30
N GLU A 14 6.85 10.36 -18.86
CA GLU A 14 5.50 9.88 -19.20
C GLU A 14 4.39 10.70 -18.54
N ALA A 15 4.58 11.15 -17.30
CA ALA A 15 3.60 11.97 -16.59
C ALA A 15 3.47 13.37 -17.22
N THR A 16 4.59 14.01 -17.53
CA THR A 16 4.61 15.36 -18.15
C THR A 16 4.05 15.36 -19.57
N ARG A 17 4.09 14.23 -20.28
CA ARG A 17 3.48 14.06 -21.61
C ARG A 17 2.06 13.49 -21.58
N ASN A 18 1.42 13.41 -20.42
CA ASN A 18 0.10 12.79 -20.24
C ASN A 18 0.00 11.35 -20.81
N ALA A 19 1.10 10.60 -20.76
CA ALA A 19 1.17 9.22 -21.23
C ALA A 19 0.96 8.20 -20.09
N ILE A 20 1.36 8.55 -18.86
CA ILE A 20 1.34 7.63 -17.72
C ILE A 20 -0.07 7.08 -17.42
N ALA A 21 -1.11 7.92 -17.46
CA ALA A 21 -2.48 7.50 -17.18
C ALA A 21 -2.99 6.47 -18.21
N ARG A 22 -2.64 6.64 -19.50
CA ARG A 22 -2.97 5.68 -20.56
C ARG A 22 -2.22 4.35 -20.38
N ARG A 23 -0.97 4.40 -19.92
CA ARG A 23 -0.19 3.21 -19.61
C ARG A 23 -0.81 2.43 -18.45
N LEU A 24 -1.23 3.12 -17.38
CA LEU A 24 -1.96 2.52 -16.26
C LEU A 24 -3.30 1.94 -16.71
N GLU A 25 -4.05 2.62 -17.57
CA GLU A 25 -5.31 2.11 -18.14
C GLU A 25 -5.11 0.80 -18.90
N ALA A 26 -4.09 0.73 -19.77
CA ALA A 26 -3.75 -0.50 -20.49
C ALA A 26 -3.37 -1.64 -19.52
N ALA A 27 -2.46 -1.36 -18.58
CA ALA A 27 -2.05 -2.34 -17.57
C ALA A 27 -3.22 -2.80 -16.68
N PHE A 28 -4.16 -1.90 -16.36
CA PHE A 28 -5.36 -2.22 -15.60
C PHE A 28 -6.26 -3.17 -16.41
N PHE A 29 -6.48 -2.89 -17.69
CA PHE A 29 -7.28 -3.75 -18.55
C PHE A 29 -6.66 -5.14 -18.71
N ASP A 30 -5.33 -5.21 -18.87
CA ASP A 30 -4.62 -6.49 -18.96
C ASP A 30 -4.73 -7.30 -17.67
N ALA A 31 -4.70 -6.63 -16.52
CA ALA A 31 -4.78 -7.27 -15.20
C ALA A 31 -6.19 -7.70 -14.79
N TYR A 32 -7.21 -6.90 -15.12
CA TYR A 32 -8.57 -7.07 -14.60
C TYR A 32 -9.62 -7.42 -15.66
N HIS A 33 -9.29 -7.29 -16.95
CA HIS A 33 -10.17 -7.55 -18.11
C HIS A 33 -11.45 -6.69 -18.18
N TYR A 34 -11.45 -5.54 -17.51
CA TYR A 34 -12.43 -4.48 -17.69
C TYR A 34 -11.73 -3.12 -17.65
N LYS A 35 -12.39 -2.07 -18.16
CA LYS A 35 -11.82 -0.72 -18.19
C LYS A 35 -11.99 0.00 -16.85
N PRO A 36 -10.99 0.76 -16.39
CA PRO A 36 -11.16 1.66 -15.26
C PRO A 36 -12.20 2.74 -15.59
N SER A 37 -12.76 3.37 -14.56
CA SER A 37 -13.70 4.47 -14.78
C SER A 37 -12.99 5.71 -15.30
N LEU A 38 -13.71 6.59 -16.03
CA LEU A 38 -13.15 7.87 -16.47
C LEU A 38 -12.65 8.73 -15.29
N GLN A 39 -13.33 8.67 -14.15
CA GLN A 39 -12.90 9.38 -12.95
C GLN A 39 -11.58 8.81 -12.40
N GLU A 40 -11.38 7.50 -12.45
CA GLU A 40 -10.14 6.84 -12.02
C GLU A 40 -8.96 7.24 -12.92
N VAL A 41 -9.15 7.21 -14.25
CA VAL A 41 -8.11 7.64 -15.20
C VAL A 41 -7.76 9.13 -15.02
N THR A 42 -8.77 9.98 -14.85
CA THR A 42 -8.57 11.41 -14.57
C THR A 42 -7.83 11.60 -13.24
N SER A 43 -8.14 10.77 -12.24
CA SER A 43 -7.49 10.86 -10.95
C SER A 43 -6.00 10.51 -11.04
N TRP A 44 -5.65 9.47 -11.79
CA TRP A 44 -4.25 9.11 -12.08
C TRP A 44 -3.54 10.25 -12.78
N GLN A 45 -4.13 10.81 -13.84
CA GLN A 45 -3.51 11.91 -14.59
C GLN A 45 -3.15 13.09 -13.67
N ASN A 46 -4.09 13.53 -12.83
CA ASN A 46 -3.88 14.67 -11.93
C ASN A 46 -2.86 14.36 -10.84
N SER A 47 -3.03 13.26 -10.10
CA SER A 47 -2.19 12.95 -8.94
C SER A 47 -0.76 12.57 -9.35
N LEU A 48 -0.60 11.79 -10.42
CA LEU A 48 0.71 11.37 -10.89
C LEU A 48 1.50 12.52 -11.50
N PHE A 49 0.83 13.48 -12.17
CA PHE A 49 1.50 14.70 -12.60
C PHE A 49 2.07 15.49 -11.42
N ARG A 50 1.30 15.65 -10.33
CA ARG A 50 1.76 16.35 -9.12
C ARG A 50 2.93 15.62 -8.47
N MET A 51 2.90 14.30 -8.39
CA MET A 51 4.00 13.50 -7.87
C MET A 51 5.24 13.58 -8.77
N ALA A 52 5.09 13.46 -10.09
CA ALA A 52 6.18 13.61 -11.05
C ALA A 52 6.84 14.99 -10.95
N PHE A 53 6.04 16.05 -10.85
CA PHE A 53 6.55 17.40 -10.64
C PHE A 53 7.34 17.51 -9.33
N ALA A 54 6.87 16.89 -8.24
CA ALA A 54 7.60 16.85 -6.98
C ALA A 54 8.96 16.15 -7.09
N LEU A 55 9.01 15.01 -7.77
CA LEU A 55 10.25 14.26 -8.02
C LEU A 55 11.22 15.06 -8.91
N GLN A 56 10.72 15.64 -10.00
CA GLN A 56 11.52 16.42 -10.94
C GLN A 56 12.17 17.63 -10.27
N GLN A 57 11.37 18.42 -9.53
CA GLN A 57 11.88 19.61 -8.82
C GLN A 57 12.82 19.25 -7.66
N GLY A 58 12.70 18.04 -7.11
CA GLY A 58 13.56 17.54 -6.05
C GLY A 58 14.84 16.86 -6.54
N GLY A 59 15.06 16.74 -7.85
CA GLY A 59 16.23 16.06 -8.41
C GLY A 59 16.23 14.54 -8.21
N PHE A 60 15.06 13.91 -8.07
CA PHE A 60 14.94 12.47 -7.85
C PHE A 60 14.97 11.69 -9.18
N ASP A 61 16.11 11.68 -9.87
CA ASP A 61 16.26 11.14 -11.24
C ASP A 61 16.83 9.71 -11.33
N ASP A 62 17.49 9.23 -10.26
CA ASP A 62 17.99 7.86 -10.15
C ASP A 62 17.22 7.02 -9.11
N HIS A 63 15.89 6.97 -9.26
CA HIS A 63 15.00 6.32 -8.31
C HIS A 63 14.11 5.30 -8.99
N GLY A 64 13.64 4.30 -8.24
CA GLY A 64 12.62 3.38 -8.72
C GLY A 64 11.24 3.87 -8.29
N VAL A 65 10.27 3.80 -9.20
CA VAL A 65 8.88 4.21 -8.98
C VAL A 65 7.97 3.02 -9.26
N LEU A 66 7.03 2.79 -8.35
CA LEU A 66 6.02 1.75 -8.42
C LEU A 66 4.66 2.38 -8.13
N LEU A 67 3.68 2.18 -9.03
CA LEU A 67 2.37 2.81 -8.93
C LEU A 67 1.25 1.78 -8.89
N GLU A 68 0.18 2.12 -8.16
CA GLU A 68 -1.03 1.31 -8.05
C GLU A 68 -0.69 -0.14 -7.65
N TYR A 69 0.10 -0.28 -6.59
CA TYR A 69 0.57 -1.57 -6.13
C TYR A 69 -0.44 -2.20 -5.18
N GLN A 70 -1.05 -3.27 -5.65
CA GLN A 70 -1.99 -4.07 -4.89
C GLN A 70 -1.25 -4.87 -3.81
N LEU A 71 -1.67 -4.65 -2.56
CA LEU A 71 -1.17 -5.41 -1.43
C LEU A 71 -1.52 -6.89 -1.59
N PRO A 72 -0.59 -7.81 -1.27
CA PRO A 72 -0.86 -9.24 -1.30
C PRO A 72 -2.14 -9.59 -0.54
N LEU A 73 -2.91 -10.59 -1.02
CA LEU A 73 -4.10 -11.11 -0.32
C LEU A 73 -5.15 -10.04 0.06
N SER A 74 -5.13 -8.86 -0.57
CA SER A 74 -5.98 -7.72 -0.27
C SER A 74 -6.45 -7.07 -1.57
N SER A 75 -7.59 -6.38 -1.55
CA SER A 75 -8.03 -5.52 -2.66
C SER A 75 -7.45 -4.11 -2.58
N ARG A 76 -6.75 -3.76 -1.48
CA ARG A 76 -6.17 -2.44 -1.28
C ARG A 76 -4.94 -2.25 -2.17
N ARG A 77 -4.80 -1.04 -2.70
CA ARG A 77 -3.65 -0.60 -3.49
C ARG A 77 -3.03 0.62 -2.80
N LEU A 78 -1.70 0.71 -2.82
CA LEU A 78 -1.01 1.96 -2.53
C LEU A 78 -0.80 2.72 -3.84
N ASP A 79 -0.86 4.04 -3.77
CA ASP A 79 -0.84 4.91 -4.96
C ASP A 79 0.55 4.97 -5.59
N CYS A 80 1.56 5.28 -4.77
CA CYS A 80 2.94 5.47 -5.22
C CYS A 80 3.92 4.94 -4.17
N MET A 81 4.96 4.26 -4.63
CA MET A 81 6.14 3.93 -3.85
C MET A 81 7.39 4.39 -4.60
N VAL A 82 8.25 5.12 -3.91
CA VAL A 82 9.55 5.57 -4.42
C VAL A 82 10.64 4.82 -3.68
N THR A 83 11.63 4.32 -4.41
CA THR A 83 12.73 3.51 -3.88
C THR A 83 14.06 4.15 -4.19
N GLY A 84 15.05 3.91 -3.33
CA GLY A 84 16.34 4.61 -3.35
C GLY A 84 17.19 4.22 -2.15
N ARG A 85 18.28 4.95 -1.94
CA ARG A 85 19.15 4.80 -0.79
C ARG A 85 19.20 6.07 0.04
N SER A 86 19.21 5.90 1.35
CA SER A 86 19.37 7.01 2.29
C SER A 86 20.76 7.63 2.19
N GLU A 87 20.97 8.75 2.88
CA GLU A 87 22.29 9.37 3.03
C GLU A 87 23.34 8.43 3.63
N SER A 88 22.90 7.48 4.47
CA SER A 88 23.73 6.42 5.06
C SER A 88 23.89 5.19 4.16
N ASP A 89 23.52 5.29 2.87
CA ASP A 89 23.56 4.22 1.86
C ASP A 89 22.67 2.99 2.15
N ALA A 90 21.73 3.10 3.10
CA ALA A 90 20.78 2.03 3.40
C ALA A 90 19.65 2.02 2.36
N ALA A 91 19.20 0.84 1.92
CA ALA A 91 18.08 0.72 0.99
C ALA A 91 16.77 1.12 1.67
N TYR A 92 16.00 1.99 1.01
CA TYR A 92 14.72 2.48 1.51
C TYR A 92 13.65 2.54 0.42
N ALA A 93 12.42 2.33 0.85
CA ALA A 93 11.21 2.60 0.11
C ALA A 93 10.34 3.60 0.89
N VAL A 94 9.75 4.56 0.18
CA VAL A 94 8.80 5.53 0.72
C VAL A 94 7.47 5.35 0.02
N ILE A 95 6.42 5.03 0.76
CA ILE A 95 5.03 5.00 0.27
C ILE A 95 4.47 6.42 0.35
N VAL A 96 3.88 6.89 -0.74
CA VAL A 96 3.22 8.19 -0.83
C VAL A 96 1.76 7.96 -1.20
N GLU A 97 0.86 8.19 -0.25
CA GLU A 97 -0.58 8.24 -0.50
C GLU A 97 -0.94 9.58 -1.14
N LEU A 98 -1.61 9.56 -2.29
CA LEU A 98 -1.94 10.76 -3.07
C LEU A 98 -3.41 11.11 -2.87
N LYS A 99 -3.68 12.32 -2.36
CA LYS A 99 -5.05 12.81 -2.17
C LYS A 99 -5.27 14.11 -2.94
N GLN A 100 -6.41 14.17 -3.64
CA GLN A 100 -6.84 15.36 -4.40
C GLN A 100 -7.71 16.31 -3.58
N TRP A 101 -7.71 16.18 -2.25
CA TRP A 101 -8.60 16.93 -1.38
C TRP A 101 -8.22 18.41 -1.37
N SER A 102 -9.22 19.27 -1.44
CA SER A 102 -9.07 20.73 -1.36
C SER A 102 -9.49 21.30 0.00
N ASP A 103 -10.24 20.52 0.78
CA ASP A 103 -10.74 20.93 2.09
C ASP A 103 -10.97 19.71 3.00
N VAL A 104 -10.90 19.92 4.31
CA VAL A 104 -11.00 18.87 5.34
C VAL A 104 -11.72 19.43 6.55
N GLU A 105 -12.76 18.73 7.00
CA GLU A 105 -13.61 19.10 8.13
C GLU A 105 -13.53 18.04 9.24
N PRO A 106 -13.82 18.40 10.51
CA PRO A 106 -13.83 17.46 11.61
C PRO A 106 -14.87 16.34 11.43
N SER A 107 -14.44 15.09 11.52
CA SER A 107 -15.32 13.93 11.71
C SER A 107 -15.51 13.61 13.19
N ASN A 108 -16.64 12.99 13.53
CA ASN A 108 -16.91 12.47 14.88
C ASN A 108 -16.29 11.09 15.14
N ALA A 109 -15.66 10.47 14.13
CA ALA A 109 -14.99 9.18 14.26
C ALA A 109 -13.48 9.35 14.46
N ASP A 110 -12.89 8.48 15.28
CA ASP A 110 -11.45 8.44 15.52
C ASP A 110 -10.68 8.10 14.25
N ASP A 111 -9.47 8.67 14.12
CA ASP A 111 -8.61 8.56 12.93
C ASP A 111 -9.30 8.93 11.60
N CYS A 112 -10.44 9.64 11.64
CA CYS A 112 -11.23 10.01 10.47
C CYS A 112 -11.36 11.53 10.33
N VAL A 113 -11.65 11.94 9.09
CA VAL A 113 -11.95 13.32 8.72
C VAL A 113 -13.09 13.34 7.70
N THR A 114 -13.80 14.45 7.61
CA THR A 114 -14.87 14.64 6.64
C THR A 114 -14.35 15.46 5.47
N THR A 115 -14.54 14.99 4.23
CA THR A 115 -14.11 15.74 3.03
C THR A 115 -15.04 15.45 1.84
N TRP A 116 -14.92 16.26 0.77
CA TRP A 116 -15.69 16.07 -0.46
C TRP A 116 -15.08 14.99 -1.34
N VAL A 117 -15.73 13.83 -1.41
CA VAL A 117 -15.29 12.68 -2.21
C VAL A 117 -16.47 11.96 -2.84
N GLY A 118 -16.34 11.56 -4.11
CA GLY A 118 -17.40 10.86 -4.83
C GLY A 118 -18.72 11.65 -4.87
N GLY A 119 -18.63 12.96 -5.11
CA GLY A 119 -19.77 13.86 -5.33
C GLY A 119 -20.54 14.29 -4.09
N ARG A 120 -20.04 14.02 -2.88
CA ARG A 120 -20.66 14.46 -1.62
C ARG A 120 -19.63 14.52 -0.48
N LYS A 121 -19.98 15.19 0.63
CA LYS A 121 -19.21 15.08 1.87
C LYS A 121 -19.33 13.68 2.47
N ARG A 122 -18.22 13.09 2.89
CA ARG A 122 -18.18 11.78 3.55
C ARG A 122 -17.09 11.77 4.61
N ASP A 123 -17.34 11.01 5.66
CA ASP A 123 -16.32 10.62 6.62
C ASP A 123 -15.44 9.55 5.98
N VAL A 124 -14.14 9.81 6.01
CA VAL A 124 -13.11 8.95 5.45
C VAL A 124 -11.95 8.87 6.41
N LEU A 125 -11.17 7.79 6.28
CA LEU A 125 -9.98 7.59 7.07
C LEU A 125 -8.98 8.73 6.81
N HIS A 126 -8.33 9.21 7.87
CA HIS A 126 -7.25 10.17 7.76
C HIS A 126 -6.14 9.60 6.86
N PRO A 127 -5.59 10.36 5.87
CA PRO A 127 -4.58 9.87 4.92
C PRO A 127 -3.35 9.25 5.59
N SER A 128 -2.87 9.85 6.68
CA SER A 128 -1.79 9.28 7.52
C SER A 128 -2.14 7.90 8.10
N ARG A 129 -3.39 7.68 8.51
CA ARG A 129 -3.83 6.36 9.01
C ARG A 129 -3.95 5.37 7.86
N GLN A 130 -4.46 5.80 6.72
CA GLN A 130 -4.56 4.96 5.53
C GLN A 130 -3.18 4.47 5.07
N VAL A 131 -2.21 5.38 4.89
CA VAL A 131 -0.86 4.99 4.47
C VAL A 131 -0.14 4.19 5.56
N GLY A 132 -0.39 4.49 6.83
CA GLY A 132 0.12 3.71 7.95
C GLY A 132 -0.33 2.25 7.94
N GLN A 133 -1.59 2.00 7.57
CA GLN A 133 -2.10 0.62 7.40
C GLN A 133 -1.36 -0.12 6.28
N TYR A 134 -0.92 0.57 5.22
CA TYR A 134 -0.12 -0.06 4.16
C TYR A 134 1.29 -0.40 4.64
N GLU A 135 1.92 0.51 5.38
CA GLU A 135 3.23 0.26 5.98
C GLU A 135 3.20 -0.92 6.93
N GLU A 136 2.25 -0.93 7.86
CA GLU A 136 2.03 -2.00 8.84
C GLU A 136 1.83 -3.34 8.12
N TYR A 137 0.96 -3.36 7.10
CA TYR A 137 0.71 -4.56 6.30
C TYR A 137 1.98 -5.09 5.61
N LEU A 138 2.75 -4.20 4.98
CA LEU A 138 3.94 -4.61 4.24
C LEU A 138 5.08 -5.07 5.16
N ARG A 139 5.24 -4.45 6.33
CA ARG A 139 6.18 -4.92 7.36
C ARG A 139 5.82 -6.30 7.88
N ASP A 140 4.55 -6.66 7.82
CA ASP A 140 4.07 -7.95 8.28
C ASP A 140 4.00 -9.02 7.19
N MET A 141 3.87 -8.66 5.91
CA MET A 141 3.51 -9.62 4.86
C MET A 141 4.51 -9.68 3.69
N HIS A 142 5.59 -8.91 3.74
CA HIS A 142 6.50 -8.77 2.61
C HIS A 142 7.97 -8.86 3.05
N SER A 143 8.69 -9.86 2.54
CA SER A 143 10.02 -10.24 3.06
C SER A 143 11.04 -9.09 3.03
N ALA A 144 11.05 -8.28 1.96
CA ALA A 144 11.93 -7.10 1.87
C ALA A 144 11.85 -6.17 3.09
N PHE A 145 10.64 -6.00 3.64
CA PHE A 145 10.38 -5.05 4.74
C PHE A 145 10.34 -5.74 6.10
N SER A 146 9.86 -6.99 6.16
CA SER A 146 9.77 -7.75 7.40
C SER A 146 11.13 -8.23 7.91
N GLU A 147 12.05 -8.57 7.00
CA GLU A 147 13.41 -9.01 7.34
C GLU A 147 14.39 -7.84 7.46
N GLY A 148 13.94 -6.62 7.12
CA GLY A 148 14.72 -5.39 7.28
C GLY A 148 15.75 -5.14 6.18
N GLU A 149 15.70 -5.88 5.06
CA GLU A 149 16.56 -5.65 3.89
C GLU A 149 16.34 -4.25 3.28
N VAL A 150 15.08 -3.80 3.27
CA VAL A 150 14.68 -2.48 2.80
C VAL A 150 13.92 -1.76 3.92
N GLY A 151 14.42 -0.59 4.31
CA GLY A 151 13.72 0.30 5.22
C GLY A 151 12.43 0.83 4.58
N LEU A 152 11.34 0.88 5.34
CA LEU A 152 10.05 1.40 4.85
C LEU A 152 9.69 2.68 5.60
N ARG A 153 9.16 3.67 4.90
CA ARG A 153 8.55 4.88 5.45
C ARG A 153 7.33 5.25 4.63
N SER A 154 6.45 6.06 5.21
CA SER A 154 5.20 6.43 4.57
C SER A 154 4.81 7.87 4.86
N CYS A 155 4.19 8.52 3.88
CA CYS A 155 3.61 9.85 4.03
C CYS A 155 2.36 9.99 3.15
N ALA A 156 1.60 11.06 3.39
CA ALA A 156 0.50 11.46 2.54
C ALA A 156 0.81 12.81 1.85
N PHE A 157 0.39 12.93 0.60
CA PHE A 157 0.53 14.16 -0.18
C PHE A 157 -0.84 14.63 -0.68
N LEU A 158 -1.37 15.67 -0.04
CA LEU A 158 -2.64 16.31 -0.36
C LEU A 158 -2.38 17.47 -1.32
N HIS A 159 -2.17 17.14 -2.59
CA HIS A 159 -1.59 18.05 -3.58
C HIS A 159 -2.52 19.19 -4.05
N ASN A 160 -3.80 19.16 -3.67
CA ASN A 160 -4.76 20.24 -3.93
C ASN A 160 -5.10 21.05 -2.66
N LEU A 161 -4.62 20.62 -1.49
CA LEU A 161 -4.81 21.33 -0.23
C LEU A 161 -3.71 22.38 -0.09
N ASN A 162 -4.05 23.56 0.41
CA ASN A 162 -3.08 24.57 0.84
C ASN A 162 -2.88 24.49 2.35
N HIS A 163 -1.65 24.68 2.81
CA HIS A 163 -1.29 24.56 4.21
C HIS A 163 -1.96 25.64 5.04
N ARG A 164 -2.67 25.18 6.07
CA ARG A 164 -3.32 25.99 7.08
C ARG A 164 -3.13 25.30 8.43
N PRO A 165 -2.41 25.90 9.40
CA PRO A 165 -2.16 25.26 10.69
C PRO A 165 -3.43 24.92 11.48
N ASP A 166 -4.51 25.66 11.23
CA ASP A 166 -5.85 25.46 11.79
C ASP A 166 -6.68 24.40 11.06
N ASN A 167 -6.16 23.81 9.97
CA ASN A 167 -6.90 22.80 9.22
C ASN A 167 -7.02 21.51 10.03
N GLU A 168 -8.19 20.87 9.95
CA GLU A 168 -8.50 19.63 10.66
C GLU A 168 -7.47 18.51 10.41
N ILE A 169 -6.86 18.45 9.22
CA ILE A 169 -5.83 17.45 8.90
C ILE A 169 -4.59 17.52 9.83
N PHE A 170 -4.39 18.65 10.52
CA PHE A 170 -3.30 18.88 11.47
C PHE A 170 -3.80 19.07 12.90
N ALA A 171 -5.07 18.80 13.18
CA ALA A 171 -5.64 18.98 14.51
C ALA A 171 -4.87 18.17 15.57
N PRO A 172 -4.77 18.66 16.83
CA PRO A 172 -4.00 17.99 17.89
C PRO A 172 -4.36 16.51 18.12
N ARG A 173 -5.62 16.13 17.86
CA ARG A 173 -6.06 14.73 17.95
C ARG A 173 -5.34 13.78 16.98
N HIS A 174 -4.80 14.30 15.88
CA HIS A 174 -4.04 13.53 14.90
C HIS A 174 -2.53 13.67 15.08
N GLU A 175 -2.03 14.39 16.09
CA GLU A 175 -0.60 14.73 16.25
C GLU A 175 0.30 13.49 16.26
N MET A 176 -0.07 12.47 17.04
CA MET A 176 0.68 11.20 17.10
C MET A 176 0.70 10.49 15.73
N LEU A 177 -0.40 10.55 15.01
CA LEU A 177 -0.56 9.91 13.71
C LEU A 177 0.24 10.63 12.63
N VAL A 178 0.13 11.96 12.56
CA VAL A 178 0.85 12.83 11.61
C VAL A 178 2.35 12.84 11.94
N GLY A 179 2.74 12.79 13.20
CA GLY A 179 4.15 12.68 13.60
C GLY A 179 4.81 11.39 13.09
N ARG A 180 4.05 10.29 12.99
CA ARG A 180 4.53 9.00 12.46
C ARG A 180 4.43 8.90 10.94
N TYR A 181 3.32 9.37 10.36
CA TYR A 181 3.04 9.32 8.93
C TYR A 181 2.72 10.75 8.45
N PRO A 182 3.73 11.57 8.12
CA PRO A 182 3.55 12.99 7.86
C PRO A 182 2.67 13.30 6.67
N VAL A 183 1.99 14.44 6.75
CA VAL A 183 1.14 14.99 5.69
C VAL A 183 1.84 16.19 5.06
N PHE A 184 1.93 16.20 3.74
CA PHE A 184 2.43 17.32 2.95
C PHE A 184 1.30 17.87 2.07
N THR A 185 1.23 19.20 1.95
CA THR A 185 0.22 19.91 1.13
C THR A 185 0.83 20.39 -0.18
N GLY A 186 0.00 20.72 -1.17
CA GLY A 186 0.45 21.12 -2.52
C GLY A 186 1.38 22.33 -2.52
N ASP A 187 1.12 23.31 -1.67
CA ASP A 187 1.94 24.53 -1.48
C ASP A 187 3.20 24.33 -0.63
N ARG A 188 3.37 23.14 -0.02
CA ARG A 188 4.52 22.77 0.81
C ARG A 188 5.35 21.64 0.21
N GLN A 189 5.43 21.59 -1.12
CA GLN A 189 6.16 20.56 -1.86
C GLN A 189 7.64 20.41 -1.43
N ALA A 190 8.29 21.51 -1.03
CA ALA A 190 9.66 21.48 -0.51
C ALA A 190 9.82 20.58 0.74
N GLN A 191 8.78 20.48 1.58
CA GLN A 191 8.80 19.61 2.76
C GLN A 191 8.71 18.13 2.38
N LEU A 192 7.88 17.80 1.39
CA LEU A 192 7.84 16.45 0.80
C LEU A 192 9.20 16.08 0.23
N GLN A 193 9.83 16.98 -0.53
CA GLN A 193 11.16 16.77 -1.11
C GLN A 193 12.22 16.55 -0.03
N ALA A 194 12.23 17.35 1.03
CA ALA A 194 13.14 17.16 2.16
C ALA A 194 12.93 15.79 2.83
N PHE A 195 11.68 15.37 3.00
CA PHE A 195 11.35 14.04 3.55
C PHE A 195 11.85 12.91 2.65
N LEU A 196 11.66 13.02 1.34
CA LEU A 196 12.16 12.03 0.37
C LEU A 196 13.69 12.03 0.35
N SER A 197 14.35 13.20 0.34
CA SER A 197 15.81 13.32 0.31
C SER A 197 16.47 12.64 1.51
N ARG A 198 15.90 12.80 2.71
CA ARG A 198 16.40 12.14 3.93
C ARG A 198 16.47 10.62 3.81
N HIS A 199 15.52 10.02 3.09
CA HIS A 199 15.39 8.56 3.00
C HIS A 199 15.93 7.99 1.68
N LEU A 200 15.99 8.80 0.62
CA LEU A 200 16.26 8.35 -0.76
C LEU A 200 17.37 9.15 -1.45
N GLY A 201 17.99 10.14 -0.80
CA GLY A 201 18.86 11.14 -1.43
C GLY A 201 20.11 10.63 -2.18
N ARG A 202 20.47 9.34 -2.09
CA ARG A 202 21.57 8.74 -2.86
C ARG A 202 21.17 8.04 -4.15
N GLY A 203 19.88 8.01 -4.50
CA GLY A 203 19.41 7.34 -5.71
C GLY A 203 19.61 5.83 -5.65
N LYS A 204 20.08 5.23 -6.75
CA LYS A 204 20.18 3.77 -6.98
C LYS A 204 18.87 3.02 -6.71
N GLY A 205 17.75 3.68 -6.98
CA GLY A 205 16.44 3.13 -6.63
C GLY A 205 16.02 1.93 -7.45
N GLU A 206 16.53 1.76 -8.67
CA GLU A 206 16.19 0.63 -9.53
C GLU A 206 16.57 -0.72 -8.89
N GLN A 207 17.74 -0.80 -8.25
CA GLN A 207 18.17 -2.00 -7.53
C GLN A 207 17.25 -2.32 -6.35
N VAL A 208 16.85 -1.28 -5.60
CA VAL A 208 15.94 -1.44 -4.46
C VAL A 208 14.54 -1.85 -4.92
N LEU A 209 14.06 -1.26 -6.03
CA LEU A 209 12.81 -1.64 -6.68
C LEU A 209 12.82 -3.11 -7.10
N GLU A 210 13.91 -3.58 -7.71
CA GLU A 210 14.07 -4.99 -8.12
C GLU A 210 14.01 -5.94 -6.91
N THR A 211 14.68 -5.59 -5.80
CA THR A 211 14.58 -6.32 -4.53
C THR A 211 13.14 -6.38 -4.02
N VAL A 212 12.42 -5.25 -4.03
CA VAL A 212 11.01 -5.20 -3.59
C VAL A 212 10.14 -6.09 -4.48
N LEU A 213 10.29 -6.03 -5.80
CA LEU A 213 9.47 -6.80 -6.74
C LEU A 213 9.72 -8.32 -6.71
N ARG A 214 10.96 -8.74 -6.41
CA ARG A 214 11.34 -10.17 -6.36
C ARG A 214 11.09 -10.82 -5.00
N SER A 215 10.89 -10.00 -3.97
CA SER A 215 10.67 -10.46 -2.61
C SER A 215 9.37 -11.24 -2.45
N ARG A 216 9.35 -12.17 -1.50
CA ARG A 216 8.20 -13.05 -1.28
C ARG A 216 7.14 -12.34 -0.46
N HIS A 217 5.89 -12.65 -0.76
CA HIS A 217 4.76 -12.27 0.09
C HIS A 217 4.46 -13.41 1.07
N ALA A 218 4.87 -13.25 2.32
CA ALA A 218 4.65 -14.22 3.38
C ALA A 218 4.52 -13.51 4.73
N PRO A 219 3.66 -14.02 5.65
CA PRO A 219 3.58 -13.48 7.01
C PRO A 219 4.95 -13.50 7.70
N SER A 220 5.26 -12.43 8.42
CA SER A 220 6.51 -12.28 9.16
C SER A 220 6.57 -13.27 10.32
N ARG A 221 7.77 -13.73 10.67
CA ARG A 221 7.97 -14.61 11.82
C ARG A 221 7.42 -13.98 13.10
N LYS A 222 7.64 -12.68 13.28
CA LYS A 222 7.14 -11.91 14.42
C LYS A 222 5.61 -11.91 14.51
N LEU A 223 4.92 -11.73 13.39
CA LEU A 223 3.45 -11.82 13.34
C LEU A 223 2.98 -13.23 13.68
N LEU A 224 3.64 -14.27 13.14
CA LEU A 224 3.29 -15.66 13.43
C LEU A 224 3.52 -16.03 14.91
N GLU A 225 4.62 -15.55 15.51
CA GLU A 225 4.95 -15.73 16.92
C GLU A 225 3.96 -14.98 17.84
N HIS A 226 3.64 -13.72 17.53
CA HIS A 226 2.65 -12.96 18.27
C HIS A 226 1.27 -13.61 18.20
N THR A 227 0.85 -14.05 17.01
CA THR A 227 -0.41 -14.77 16.82
C THR A 227 -0.41 -16.09 17.60
N ALA A 228 0.71 -16.81 17.62
CA ALA A 228 0.83 -18.03 18.41
C ALA A 228 0.70 -17.76 19.91
N GLN A 229 1.25 -16.66 20.41
CA GLN A 229 1.14 -16.25 21.82
C GLN A 229 -0.28 -15.80 22.19
N VAL A 230 -0.92 -14.98 21.34
CA VAL A 230 -2.32 -14.53 21.54
C VAL A 230 -3.30 -15.70 21.51
N VAL A 231 -3.09 -16.68 20.63
CA VAL A 231 -3.89 -17.93 20.60
C VAL A 231 -3.66 -18.77 21.85
N LYS A 232 -2.45 -18.73 22.42
CA LYS A 232 -2.09 -19.48 23.64
C LYS A 232 -2.67 -18.84 24.90
N ASP A 233 -2.83 -17.52 24.93
CA ASP A 233 -3.22 -16.75 26.11
C ASP A 233 -4.72 -16.37 26.14
N GLN A 234 -5.62 -17.28 25.71
CA GLN A 234 -7.08 -17.08 25.63
C GLN A 234 -7.66 -16.21 26.77
N LYS A 235 -7.91 -14.94 26.48
CA LYS A 235 -8.93 -14.13 27.16
C LYS A 235 -9.79 -13.45 26.11
N ALA A 236 -11.06 -13.82 26.15
CA ALA A 236 -12.09 -13.49 25.18
C ALA A 236 -12.20 -11.99 24.89
N TYR A 237 -12.30 -11.65 23.60
CA TYR A 237 -13.11 -10.53 23.13
C TYR A 237 -13.84 -10.96 21.85
N VAL A 238 -15.12 -10.60 21.81
CA VAL A 238 -16.06 -10.85 20.71
C VAL A 238 -15.66 -9.97 19.53
N LEU A 239 -15.18 -10.60 18.45
CA LEU A 239 -14.98 -9.99 17.14
C LEU A 239 -16.12 -10.44 16.23
N LEU A 240 -16.69 -9.49 15.47
CA LEU A 240 -17.80 -9.74 14.53
C LEU A 240 -17.58 -11.01 13.68
N ASP A 241 -18.58 -11.89 13.73
CA ASP A 241 -18.43 -13.34 13.92
C ASP A 241 -17.96 -14.21 12.72
N ASN A 242 -17.71 -13.66 11.53
CA ASN A 242 -17.59 -14.54 10.34
C ASN A 242 -16.20 -14.64 9.70
N GLN A 243 -15.29 -13.69 9.91
CA GLN A 243 -13.95 -13.72 9.29
C GLN A 243 -12.88 -14.36 10.20
N TYR A 244 -13.03 -14.22 11.51
CA TYR A 244 -12.08 -14.75 12.49
C TYR A 244 -12.12 -16.28 12.61
N VAL A 245 -13.31 -16.87 12.51
CA VAL A 245 -13.49 -18.34 12.55
C VAL A 245 -12.86 -19.00 11.33
N VAL A 246 -12.98 -18.38 10.15
CA VAL A 246 -12.36 -18.87 8.92
C VAL A 246 -10.85 -18.84 9.04
N PHE A 247 -10.28 -17.71 9.48
CA PHE A 247 -8.84 -17.56 9.65
C PHE A 247 -8.27 -18.62 10.62
N ASN A 248 -8.93 -18.83 11.75
CA ASN A 248 -8.51 -19.84 12.73
C ASN A 248 -8.63 -21.28 12.20
N LYS A 249 -9.67 -21.60 11.42
CA LYS A 249 -9.82 -22.93 10.81
C LYS A 249 -8.75 -23.20 9.76
N VAL A 250 -8.41 -22.21 8.92
CA VAL A 250 -7.30 -22.32 7.96
C VAL A 250 -5.98 -22.54 8.68
N LEU A 251 -5.72 -21.77 9.74
CA LEU A 251 -4.48 -21.88 10.52
C LEU A 251 -4.35 -23.25 11.21
N ALA A 252 -5.46 -23.80 11.72
CA ALA A 252 -5.49 -25.14 12.31
C ALA A 252 -5.15 -26.22 11.26
N GLU A 253 -5.74 -26.15 10.06
CA GLU A 253 -5.45 -27.10 8.98
C GLU A 253 -4.00 -27.02 8.49
N VAL A 254 -3.42 -25.81 8.43
CA VAL A 254 -2.01 -25.61 8.07
C VAL A 254 -1.10 -26.23 9.14
N ARG A 255 -1.39 -26.03 10.43
CA ARG A 255 -0.61 -26.62 11.52
C ARG A 255 -0.71 -28.15 11.54
N ALA A 256 -1.91 -28.70 11.31
CA ALA A 256 -2.12 -30.14 11.22
C ALA A 256 -1.39 -30.75 10.01
N ALA A 257 -1.38 -30.07 8.86
CA ALA A 257 -0.64 -30.51 7.68
C ALA A 257 0.88 -30.44 7.87
N ALA A 258 1.38 -29.44 8.61
CA ALA A 258 2.80 -29.30 8.93
C ALA A 258 3.30 -30.35 9.94
N ALA A 259 2.43 -30.81 10.85
CA ALA A 259 2.74 -31.83 11.85
C ALA A 259 2.58 -33.27 11.35
N ALA A 260 2.02 -33.49 10.15
CA ALA A 260 1.79 -34.81 9.60
C ALA A 260 3.03 -35.36 8.89
N SER A 261 3.40 -36.61 9.20
CA SER A 261 4.57 -37.29 8.61
C SER A 261 4.43 -37.62 7.11
N ARG A 262 3.25 -37.42 6.51
CA ARG A 262 2.98 -37.58 5.08
C ARG A 262 2.51 -36.25 4.47
N LYS A 263 3.05 -35.91 3.29
CA LYS A 263 2.61 -34.76 2.49
C LYS A 263 1.13 -34.91 2.10
N ARG A 264 0.24 -34.22 2.82
CA ARG A 264 -1.20 -34.15 2.50
C ARG A 264 -1.49 -32.84 1.76
N LYS A 265 -2.10 -32.91 0.58
CA LYS A 265 -2.64 -31.73 -0.10
C LYS A 265 -3.99 -31.39 0.54
N THR A 266 -4.12 -30.17 1.07
CA THR A 266 -5.36 -29.71 1.71
C THR A 266 -5.87 -28.50 0.95
N VAL A 267 -7.15 -28.51 0.55
CA VAL A 267 -7.83 -27.38 -0.10
C VAL A 267 -8.90 -26.88 0.87
N VAL A 268 -8.85 -25.59 1.20
CA VAL A 268 -9.84 -24.94 2.06
C VAL A 268 -10.66 -23.98 1.22
N LEU A 269 -11.95 -24.25 1.08
CA LEU A 269 -12.91 -23.39 0.38
C LEU A 269 -13.67 -22.56 1.40
N VAL A 270 -13.59 -21.24 1.25
CA VAL A 270 -14.25 -20.27 2.13
C VAL A 270 -15.36 -19.59 1.34
N HIS A 271 -16.61 -19.77 1.79
CA HIS A 271 -17.76 -19.08 1.23
C HIS A 271 -18.19 -17.94 2.16
N GLY A 272 -18.32 -16.72 1.62
CA GLY A 272 -18.85 -15.55 2.31
C GLY A 272 -20.12 -15.04 1.65
N GLY A 273 -21.10 -14.60 2.46
CA GLY A 273 -22.32 -13.95 1.97
C GLY A 273 -22.06 -12.55 1.38
N PRO A 274 -22.96 -12.01 0.54
CA PRO A 274 -22.70 -10.81 -0.27
C PRO A 274 -22.89 -9.49 0.49
N GLY A 275 -21.99 -8.52 0.28
CA GLY A 275 -22.11 -7.09 0.64
C GLY A 275 -20.73 -6.46 0.91
N THR A 276 -20.26 -5.39 0.27
CA THR A 276 -20.91 -4.30 -0.48
C THR A 276 -20.07 -3.91 -1.72
N GLY A 277 -20.62 -4.07 -2.92
CA GLY A 277 -20.05 -3.53 -4.17
C GLY A 277 -19.68 -4.54 -5.25
N ASN A 278 -20.70 -5.15 -5.86
CA ASN A 278 -20.74 -5.94 -7.11
C ASN A 278 -20.27 -7.43 -7.07
N PRO A 279 -21.02 -8.38 -7.69
CA PRO A 279 -20.85 -9.82 -7.52
C PRO A 279 -20.02 -10.44 -8.64
N SER A 280 -18.91 -11.08 -8.30
CA SER A 280 -18.35 -12.16 -9.14
C SER A 280 -17.59 -13.11 -8.23
N LEU A 281 -18.00 -14.38 -8.21
CA LEU A 281 -17.29 -15.45 -7.53
C LEU A 281 -15.79 -15.42 -7.89
N ARG A 282 -14.93 -15.09 -6.93
CA ARG A 282 -13.49 -15.38 -7.03
C ARG A 282 -13.20 -16.65 -6.24
N CYS A 283 -13.13 -17.77 -6.95
CA CYS A 283 -12.51 -18.99 -6.44
C CYS A 283 -10.99 -18.77 -6.42
N ILE A 284 -10.39 -18.63 -5.24
CA ILE A 284 -8.92 -18.60 -5.11
C ILE A 284 -8.46 -20.06 -4.96
N CYS A 285 -8.05 -20.69 -6.07
CA CYS A 285 -7.32 -21.96 -6.04
C CYS A 285 -5.85 -21.70 -5.73
N TRP A 286 -5.38 -22.06 -4.53
CA TRP A 286 -3.95 -22.19 -4.25
C TRP A 286 -3.42 -23.49 -4.86
N GLY A 287 -2.92 -23.42 -6.10
CA GLY A 287 -2.25 -24.51 -6.78
C GLY A 287 -0.73 -24.45 -6.58
N GLY A 288 -0.22 -25.14 -5.56
CA GLY A 288 1.22 -25.39 -5.41
C GLY A 288 1.63 -26.68 -6.12
N SER A 289 2.21 -26.58 -7.31
CA SER A 289 2.91 -27.69 -7.98
C SER A 289 4.36 -27.74 -7.53
N LEU A 290 4.81 -28.87 -6.96
CA LEU A 290 6.23 -29.22 -6.89
C LEU A 290 6.42 -30.74 -7.03
N ALA A 291 7.32 -31.08 -7.96
CA ALA A 291 8.02 -32.36 -8.22
C ALA A 291 7.53 -33.19 -9.44
N LYS A 292 8.13 -32.92 -10.60
CA LYS A 292 8.53 -33.97 -11.54
C LYS A 292 9.76 -34.67 -10.94
N ALA A 293 9.60 -35.92 -10.57
CA ALA A 293 10.67 -36.91 -10.55
C ALA A 293 10.10 -38.16 -11.21
N SER A 294 10.57 -38.46 -12.40
CA SER A 294 10.31 -39.72 -13.10
C SER A 294 11.59 -40.03 -13.87
N THR A 295 12.29 -41.07 -13.44
CA THR A 295 12.86 -42.06 -14.36
C THR A 295 11.80 -42.54 -15.33
#